data_AF-A0A3D0HE96-F1
#
_entry.id   AF-A0A3D0HE96-F1
#
_cell.length_a   1.000
_cell.length_b   1.000
_cell.length_c   1.000
_cell.angle_alpha   90.00
_cell.angle_beta   90.00
_cell.angle_gamma   90.00
#
_symmetry.space_group_name_H-M   'P 1'
#
loop_
_entity.id
_entity.type
_entity.pdbx_description
1 polymer ?
#
loop_
_entity_poly.entity_id
_entity_poly.type
_entity_poly.pdbx_seq_one_letter_code
_entity_poly.pdbx_strand_id
1 'polypeptide(L)'
;MFRKLALTAAAVAALVLSGCSSVELDESAKNGSTLSDVALVDQTGGGASDPRNRSIYFAFDSYTVESRYMPLVQRHARVMLAHPTRQIVIEGNTDSRGSREYNLALGQKRS
;
A
#
# COMPACT_ATOMS: atom_id res chain seq x y z
N MET A 1 11.07 -58.36 19.99
CA MET A 1 11.44 -56.96 20.30
C MET A 1 11.26 -55.97 19.15
N PHE A 2 11.10 -56.41 17.89
CA PHE A 2 11.06 -55.52 16.70
C PHE A 2 9.68 -54.93 16.34
N ARG A 3 8.59 -55.33 17.00
CA ARG A 3 7.23 -54.83 16.70
C ARG A 3 6.87 -53.52 17.42
N LYS A 4 7.64 -53.13 18.44
CA LYS A 4 7.50 -51.81 19.11
C LYS A 4 8.26 -50.69 18.40
N LEU A 5 9.17 -51.03 17.49
CA LEU A 5 9.98 -50.05 16.74
C LEU A 5 9.23 -49.46 15.53
N ALA A 6 8.20 -50.14 15.02
CA ALA A 6 7.37 -49.65 13.94
C ALA A 6 6.33 -48.60 14.40
N LEU A 7 5.95 -48.61 15.67
CA LEU A 7 4.95 -47.67 16.21
C LEU A 7 5.54 -46.31 16.61
N THR A 8 6.86 -46.22 16.79
CA THR A 8 7.55 -44.96 17.10
C THR A 8 7.91 -44.16 15.85
N ALA A 9 7.79 -44.75 14.65
CA ALA A 9 8.08 -44.08 13.39
C ALA A 9 6.95 -43.15 12.89
N ALA A 10 5.74 -43.28 13.43
CA ALA A 10 4.60 -42.43 13.06
C ALA A 10 4.49 -41.11 13.87
N ALA A 11 5.30 -40.94 14.92
CA ALA A 11 5.24 -39.77 15.80
C ALA A 11 6.35 -38.73 15.55
N VAL A 12 7.30 -39.00 14.64
CA VAL A 12 8.41 -38.08 14.33
C VAL A 12 8.18 -37.31 13.01
N ALA A 13 7.13 -37.66 12.25
CA ALA A 13 6.80 -37.03 10.97
C ALA A 13 5.89 -35.77 11.11
N ALA A 14 5.81 -35.16 12.29
CA ALA A 14 4.92 -34.01 12.57
C ALA A 14 5.64 -32.80 13.18
N LEU A 15 6.96 -32.64 12.96
CA LEU A 15 7.75 -31.62 13.67
C LEU A 15 8.75 -30.84 12.83
N VAL A 16 8.53 -30.67 11.52
CA VAL A 16 9.40 -29.78 10.71
C VAL A 16 8.65 -29.01 9.62
N LEU A 17 7.52 -28.37 9.96
CA LEU A 17 6.89 -27.36 9.08
C LEU A 17 6.53 -26.07 9.84
N SER A 18 7.50 -25.52 10.58
CA SER A 18 7.44 -24.14 11.06
C SER A 18 8.73 -23.41 10.72
N GLY A 19 8.95 -23.19 9.42
CA GLY A 19 9.91 -22.19 8.95
C GLY A 19 9.31 -20.80 9.11
N CYS A 20 9.47 -20.18 10.27
CA CYS A 20 9.38 -18.73 10.41
C CYS A 20 10.76 -18.15 10.12
N SER A 21 10.93 -17.47 8.99
CA SER A 21 12.09 -16.60 8.77
C SER A 21 11.95 -15.40 9.70
N SER A 22 12.67 -15.38 10.81
CA SER A 22 12.81 -14.20 11.66
C SER A 22 14.10 -13.49 11.29
N VAL A 23 14.00 -12.24 10.83
CA VAL A 23 15.14 -11.32 10.79
C VAL A 23 15.35 -10.88 12.24
N GLU A 24 16.52 -11.17 12.80
CA GLU A 24 16.94 -10.61 14.08
C GLU A 24 17.10 -9.09 13.89
N LEU A 25 16.20 -8.33 14.50
CA LEU A 25 16.35 -6.88 14.62
C LEU A 25 17.07 -6.63 15.94
N ASP A 26 18.32 -6.19 15.82
CA ASP A 26 19.12 -5.63 16.90
C ASP A 26 18.33 -4.51 17.61
N GLU A 27 17.93 -4.77 18.85
CA GLU A 27 17.23 -3.79 19.68
C GLU A 27 18.28 -2.92 20.40
N SER A 28 18.86 -1.97 19.67
CA SER A 28 19.70 -0.91 20.26
C SER A 28 19.84 0.31 19.36
N ALA A 29 18.79 1.13 19.29
CA ALA A 29 18.93 2.59 19.29
C ALA A 29 17.60 3.27 19.59
N LYS A 30 17.52 3.90 20.76
CA LYS A 30 16.49 4.86 21.14
C LYS A 30 16.37 5.97 20.08
N ASN A 31 15.18 6.15 19.52
CA ASN A 31 14.61 7.49 19.43
C ASN A 31 13.08 7.41 19.37
N GLY A 32 12.42 8.14 20.27
CA GLY A 32 10.99 8.06 20.52
C GLY A 32 10.12 8.44 19.32
N SER A 33 9.06 7.66 19.14
CA SER A 33 7.75 8.18 18.79
C SER A 33 6.73 7.09 19.13
N THR A 34 5.97 7.33 20.19
CA THR A 34 4.78 6.54 20.53
C THR A 34 3.85 6.53 19.32
N LEU A 35 3.73 5.37 18.66
CA LEU A 35 2.73 5.12 17.62
C LEU A 35 1.34 5.01 18.27
N SER A 36 0.89 6.14 18.81
CA SER A 36 -0.48 6.42 19.23
C SER A 36 -1.27 7.07 18.09
N ASP A 37 -0.96 6.74 16.83
CA ASP A 37 -1.47 7.45 15.64
C ASP A 37 -2.22 6.53 14.66
N VAL A 38 -2.97 5.56 15.20
CA VAL A 38 -4.08 4.91 14.46
C VAL A 38 -5.37 5.75 14.56
N ALA A 39 -5.31 6.95 15.14
CA ALA A 39 -6.47 7.84 15.25
C ALA A 39 -6.12 9.31 14.98
N LEU A 40 -5.51 9.60 13.84
CA LEU A 40 -5.67 10.90 13.18
C LEU A 40 -6.36 10.69 11.83
N VAL A 41 -7.67 10.46 11.89
CA VAL A 41 -8.56 11.10 10.91
C VAL A 41 -8.36 12.59 11.13
N ASP A 42 -7.39 13.15 10.40
CA ASP A 42 -7.03 14.55 10.47
C ASP A 42 -8.24 15.42 10.09
N GLN A 43 -8.85 15.97 11.14
CA GLN A 43 -9.88 16.99 11.11
C GLN A 43 -9.27 18.40 11.02
N THR A 44 -8.06 18.59 10.47
CA THR A 44 -7.64 19.91 10.00
C THR A 44 -8.23 20.21 8.62
N GLY A 45 -9.52 20.55 8.63
CA GLY A 45 -10.13 21.47 7.66
C GLY A 45 -10.30 21.00 6.21
N GLY A 46 -9.94 19.76 5.89
CA GLY A 46 -10.13 19.17 4.57
C GLY A 46 -10.62 17.74 4.73
N GLY A 47 -11.93 17.57 4.97
CA GLY A 47 -12.57 16.25 4.88
C GLY A 47 -12.30 15.59 3.53
N ALA A 48 -12.85 14.41 3.27
CA ALA A 48 -12.76 13.78 1.96
C ALA A 48 -12.99 14.80 0.81
N SER A 49 -13.80 15.84 1.03
CA SER A 49 -14.03 17.06 0.25
C SER A 49 -12.82 17.86 -0.26
N ASP A 50 -11.64 17.87 0.38
CA ASP A 50 -10.50 18.67 -0.11
C ASP A 50 -9.89 18.05 -1.38
N PRO A 51 -9.91 18.77 -2.53
CA PRO A 51 -9.37 18.25 -3.79
C PRO A 51 -7.87 17.93 -3.70
N ARG A 52 -7.10 18.62 -2.86
CA ARG A 52 -5.67 18.34 -2.66
C ARG A 52 -5.43 16.94 -2.09
N ASN A 53 -6.42 16.38 -1.41
CA ASN A 53 -6.38 15.06 -0.82
C ASN A 53 -6.87 13.95 -1.75
N ARG A 54 -7.20 14.29 -3.01
CA ARG A 54 -7.67 13.37 -4.07
C ARG A 54 -6.98 13.59 -5.43
N SER A 55 -6.12 14.59 -5.54
CA SER A 55 -5.44 14.95 -6.80
C SER A 55 -3.94 14.65 -6.76
N ILE A 56 -3.41 14.13 -7.86
CA ILE A 56 -1.99 13.94 -8.14
C ILE A 56 -1.62 14.84 -9.31
N TYR A 57 -0.59 15.68 -9.14
CA TYR A 57 -0.09 16.55 -10.20
C TYR A 57 1.18 15.95 -10.82
N PHE A 58 1.34 16.20 -12.11
CA PHE A 58 2.44 15.68 -12.91
C PHE A 58 3.31 16.82 -13.43
N ALA A 59 4.59 16.52 -13.65
CA ALA A 59 5.47 17.40 -14.41
C ALA A 59 5.00 17.51 -15.88
N PHE A 60 5.54 18.52 -16.57
CA PHE A 60 5.30 18.68 -18.00
C PHE A 60 5.70 17.41 -18.76
N ASP A 61 4.84 16.99 -19.68
CA ASP A 61 5.00 15.80 -20.53
C ASP A 61 5.33 14.50 -19.78
N SER A 62 4.86 14.39 -18.53
CA SER A 62 5.13 13.23 -17.67
C SER A 62 3.85 12.54 -17.22
N TYR A 63 3.96 11.24 -17.01
CA TYR A 63 2.98 10.39 -16.32
C TYR A 63 3.58 9.74 -15.06
N THR A 64 4.79 10.14 -14.67
CA THR A 64 5.46 9.63 -13.47
C THR A 64 4.80 10.22 -12.22
N VAL A 65 4.35 9.34 -11.32
CA VAL A 65 3.87 9.75 -10.00
C VAL A 65 5.07 10.03 -9.10
N GLU A 66 5.24 11.28 -8.70
CA GLU A 66 6.33 11.68 -7.80
C GLU A 66 6.18 11.02 -6.42
N SER A 67 7.32 10.73 -5.76
CA SER A 67 7.37 10.03 -4.47
C SER A 67 6.55 10.71 -3.37
N ARG A 68 6.42 12.05 -3.41
CA ARG A 68 5.59 12.84 -2.48
C ARG A 68 4.11 12.42 -2.46
N TYR A 69 3.62 11.79 -3.53
CA TYR A 69 2.23 11.30 -3.61
C TYR A 69 2.07 9.85 -3.14
N MET A 70 3.14 9.11 -2.87
CA MET A 70 3.03 7.72 -2.42
C MET A 70 2.23 7.58 -1.11
N PRO A 71 2.40 8.44 -0.09
CA PRO A 71 1.58 8.36 1.14
C PRO A 71 0.08 8.55 0.87
N LEU A 72 -0.26 9.42 -0.08
CA LEU A 72 -1.64 9.67 -0.53
C LEU A 72 -2.24 8.41 -1.19
N VAL A 73 -1.51 7.81 -2.13
CA VAL A 73 -1.93 6.57 -2.81
C VAL A 73 -2.12 5.43 -1.81
N GLN A 74 -1.17 5.21 -0.91
CA GLN A 74 -1.24 4.16 0.10
C GLN A 74 -2.43 4.34 1.05
N ARG A 75 -2.76 5.59 1.42
CA ARG A 75 -3.93 5.88 2.25
C ARG A 75 -5.23 5.49 1.53
N HIS A 76 -5.38 5.85 0.26
CA HIS A 76 -6.56 5.47 -0.53
C HIS A 76 -6.64 3.95 -0.73
N ALA A 77 -5.51 3.28 -1.00
CA ALA A 77 -5.45 1.83 -1.10
C ALA A 77 -5.94 1.13 0.18
N ARG A 78 -5.51 1.60 1.36
CA ARG A 78 -6.00 1.07 2.65
C ARG A 78 -7.51 1.25 2.82
N VAL A 79 -8.05 2.39 2.42
CA VAL A 79 -9.50 2.65 2.47
C VAL A 79 -10.27 1.70 1.56
N MET A 80 -9.75 1.41 0.36
CA MET A 80 -10.36 0.45 -0.57
C MET A 80 -10.36 -0.97 -0.03
N LEU A 81 -9.24 -1.39 0.59
CA LEU A 81 -9.14 -2.71 1.22
C LEU A 81 -10.10 -2.86 2.39
N ALA A 82 -10.32 -1.80 3.18
CA ALA A 82 -11.28 -1.80 4.29
C ALA A 82 -12.75 -1.75 3.82
N HIS A 83 -13.01 -1.29 2.60
CA HIS A 83 -14.35 -1.10 2.05
C HIS A 83 -14.46 -1.67 0.63
N PRO A 84 -14.50 -3.01 0.47
CA PRO A 84 -14.43 -3.67 -0.83
C PRO A 84 -15.62 -3.39 -1.75
N THR A 85 -16.74 -2.90 -1.21
CA THR A 85 -17.91 -2.50 -1.99
C THR A 85 -17.81 -1.08 -2.55
N ARG A 86 -16.83 -0.28 -2.11
CA ARG A 86 -16.62 1.07 -2.63
C ARG A 86 -15.83 1.01 -3.94
N GLN A 87 -16.34 1.72 -4.94
CA GLN A 87 -15.66 1.91 -6.20
C GLN A 87 -15.04 3.30 -6.25
N ILE A 88 -13.88 3.40 -6.92
CA ILE A 88 -13.25 4.68 -7.25
C ILE A 88 -13.10 4.77 -8.76
N VAL A 89 -13.16 5.99 -9.28
CA VAL A 89 -12.83 6.30 -10.67
C VAL A 89 -11.58 7.17 -10.66
N ILE A 90 -10.62 6.82 -11.50
CA ILE A 90 -9.39 7.59 -11.67
C ILE A 90 -9.50 8.33 -13.00
N GLU A 91 -9.41 9.65 -12.94
CA GLU A 91 -9.53 10.52 -14.11
C GLU A 91 -8.20 11.19 -14.43
N GLY A 92 -7.63 10.85 -15.58
CA GLY A 92 -6.40 11.44 -16.08
C GLY A 92 -6.67 12.72 -16.86
N ASN A 93 -6.03 13.81 -16.44
CA ASN A 93 -6.20 15.14 -17.05
C ASN A 93 -4.87 15.67 -17.58
N THR A 94 -4.94 16.59 -18.55
CA THR A 94 -3.80 17.31 -19.11
C THR A 94 -4.08 18.81 -19.14
N ASP A 95 -3.04 19.61 -19.40
CA ASP A 95 -3.24 20.99 -19.80
C ASP A 95 -3.66 21.09 -21.28
N SER A 96 -3.88 22.32 -21.76
CA SER A 96 -4.41 22.59 -23.12
C SER A 96 -3.35 22.58 -24.22
N ARG A 97 -2.07 22.33 -23.92
CA ARG A 97 -0.98 22.38 -24.91
C ARG A 97 -0.90 21.08 -25.68
N GLY A 98 -0.63 21.16 -26.98
CA GLY A 98 -0.52 19.99 -27.87
C GLY A 98 -1.84 19.56 -28.51
N SER A 99 -1.83 18.44 -29.24
CA SER A 99 -3.03 17.93 -29.91
C SER A 99 -3.99 17.25 -28.92
N ARG A 100 -5.27 17.18 -29.31
CA ARG A 100 -6.30 16.52 -28.49
C ARG A 100 -6.00 15.04 -28.31
N GLU A 101 -5.55 14.38 -29.38
CA GLU A 101 -5.24 12.95 -29.41
C GLU A 101 -4.03 12.64 -28.52
N TYR A 102 -3.01 13.51 -28.55
CA TYR A 102 -1.86 13.39 -27.67
C TYR A 102 -2.26 13.51 -26.20
N ASN A 103 -3.04 14.54 -25.87
CA ASN A 103 -3.52 14.78 -24.53
C ASN A 103 -4.47 13.69 -24.02
N LEU A 104 -5.29 13.11 -24.91
CA LEU A 104 -6.13 11.95 -24.58
C LEU A 104 -5.26 10.75 -24.19
N ALA A 105 -4.24 10.43 -25.00
CA ALA A 105 -3.32 9.32 -24.71
C ALA A 105 -2.49 9.57 -23.44
N LEU A 106 -2.02 10.81 -23.22
CA LEU A 106 -1.27 11.17 -22.01
C LEU A 106 -2.16 11.13 -20.76
N GLY A 107 -3.41 11.59 -20.86
CA GLY A 107 -4.42 11.47 -19.81
C GLY A 107 -4.67 10.00 -19.45
N GLN A 108 -4.87 9.14 -20.45
CA GLN A 108 -5.03 7.69 -20.22
C GLN A 108 -3.83 7.03 -19.52
N LYS A 109 -2.61 7.50 -19.76
CA LYS A 109 -1.41 7.01 -19.04
C LYS A 109 -1.35 7.47 -17.58
N ARG A 110 -2.04 8.56 -17.24
CA ARG A 110 -2.06 9.14 -15.89
C ARG A 110 -3.14 8.55 -14.99
N SER A 111 -4.13 7.86 -15.57
CA SER A 111 -5.21 7.16 -14.87
C SER A 111 -4.89 5.69 -14.64
#